data_AF-A0A2N2LMQ6-F1
#
_entry.id   AF-A0A2N2LMQ6-F1
#
_cell.length_a   1.000
_cell.length_b   1.000
_cell.length_c   1.000
_cell.angle_alpha   90.00
_cell.angle_beta   90.00
_cell.angle_gamma   90.00
#
_symmetry.space_group_name_H-M   'P 1'
#
loop_
_entity.id
_entity.type
_entity.pdbx_description
1 polymer ?
#
loop_
_entity_poly.entity_id
_entity_poly.type
_entity_poly.pdbx_seq_one_letter_code
_entity_poly.pdbx_strand_id
1 'polypeptide(L)'
;MARLVVYGSSIPCPDMARLKGWLLRNEVEGMVVIDIHRDEEAYERVVGWTGHASVPTLVIAEDDGLEPLAPPEPLAGRRARAFDRGTMLTEPNPGQIEVLLERHGIPVRPRA
;
A
#
# COMPACT_ATOMS: atom_id res chain seq x y z
N MET A 1 2.39 -17.08 -3.72
CA MET A 1 1.14 -16.42 -3.29
C MET A 1 1.41 -14.91 -3.31
N ALA A 2 0.35 -14.09 -3.30
CA ALA A 2 0.50 -12.64 -3.29
C ALA A 2 0.36 -12.11 -1.86
N ARG A 3 1.11 -11.05 -1.53
CA ARG A 3 1.03 -10.36 -0.24
C ARG A 3 0.82 -8.87 -0.37
N LEU A 4 0.34 -8.26 0.71
CA LEU A 4 0.26 -6.82 0.83
C LEU A 4 1.54 -6.26 1.46
N VAL A 5 2.25 -5.40 0.73
CA VAL A 5 3.35 -4.58 1.24
C VAL A 5 2.84 -3.16 1.44
N VAL A 6 2.99 -2.63 2.65
CA VAL A 6 2.62 -1.25 2.98
C VAL A 6 3.89 -0.44 3.16
N TYR A 7 4.17 0.43 2.21
CA TYR A 7 5.14 1.49 2.38
C TYR A 7 4.50 2.62 3.18
N GLY A 8 4.85 2.70 4.45
CA GLY A 8 4.27 3.62 5.42
C GLY A 8 5.29 4.60 5.99
N SER A 9 4.85 5.31 7.02
CA SER A 9 5.67 6.27 7.76
C SER A 9 5.45 6.12 9.25
N SER A 10 6.55 6.18 10.02
CA SER A 10 6.48 6.34 11.48
C SER A 10 6.16 7.77 11.92
N ILE A 11 6.24 8.76 11.01
CA ILE A 11 5.88 10.16 11.28
C ILE A 11 4.35 10.31 11.23
N PRO A 12 3.74 11.16 12.08
CA PRO A 12 2.30 11.42 12.02
C PRO A 12 1.84 11.87 10.64
N CYS A 13 0.95 11.08 10.02
CA CYS A 13 0.34 11.36 8.72
C CYS A 13 -1.16 11.00 8.77
N PRO A 14 -2.07 11.88 8.29
CA PRO A 14 -3.51 11.64 8.33
C PRO A 14 -3.94 10.44 7.49
N ASP A 15 -3.31 10.20 6.35
CA ASP A 15 -3.62 9.04 5.49
C ASP A 15 -3.11 7.73 6.12
N MET A 16 -1.97 7.76 6.82
CA MET A 16 -1.52 6.63 7.65
C MET A 16 -2.48 6.34 8.81
N ALA A 17 -3.01 7.38 9.45
CA ALA A 17 -3.99 7.21 10.53
C ALA A 17 -5.29 6.53 10.03
N ARG A 18 -5.69 6.82 8.79
CA ARG A 18 -6.84 6.16 8.15
C ARG A 18 -6.59 4.67 7.92
N LEU A 19 -5.43 4.31 7.36
CA LEU A 19 -5.05 2.89 7.19
C LEU A 19 -4.98 2.17 8.54
N LYS A 20 -4.31 2.77 9.54
CA LYS A 20 -4.26 2.23 10.90
C LYS A 20 -5.65 2.03 11.49
N GLY A 21 -6.54 3.00 11.32
CA GLY A 21 -7.93 2.90 11.77
C GLY A 21 -8.69 1.73 11.14
N TRP A 22 -8.40 1.38 9.89
CA TRP A 22 -8.96 0.19 9.24
C TRP A 22 -8.32 -1.10 9.76
N LEU A 23 -7.00 -1.13 9.95
CA LEU A 23 -6.24 -2.27 10.49
C LEU A 23 -6.55 -2.57 11.97
N LEU A 24 -7.11 -1.61 12.72
CA LEU A 24 -7.60 -1.88 14.08
C LEU A 24 -8.81 -2.83 14.08
N ARG A 25 -9.58 -2.86 13.00
CA ARG A 25 -10.78 -3.72 12.86
C ARG A 25 -10.53 -4.94 11.98
N ASN A 26 -9.40 -4.99 11.29
CA ASN A 26 -9.12 -6.00 10.27
C ASN A 26 -7.68 -6.52 10.39
N GLU A 27 -7.50 -7.80 10.14
CA GLU A 27 -6.23 -8.47 10.00
C GLU A 27 -6.05 -8.89 8.54
N VAL A 28 -4.92 -8.52 7.94
CA VAL A 28 -4.54 -8.90 6.58
C VAL A 28 -3.44 -9.94 6.66
N GLU A 29 -3.70 -11.11 6.12
CA GLU A 29 -2.77 -12.23 6.16
C GLU A 29 -1.51 -11.93 5.32
N GLY A 30 -0.33 -12.20 5.86
CA GLY A 30 0.95 -11.96 5.17
C GLY A 30 1.32 -10.50 4.93
N MET A 31 0.58 -9.53 5.52
CA MET A 31 0.90 -8.12 5.36
C MET A 31 2.24 -7.75 6.00
N VAL A 32 3.07 -7.00 5.27
CA VAL A 32 4.31 -6.40 5.78
C VAL A 32 4.25 -4.88 5.71
N VAL A 33 4.91 -4.21 6.65
CA VAL A 33 4.96 -2.74 6.70
C VAL A 33 6.42 -2.29 6.69
N ILE A 34 6.76 -1.40 5.77
CA ILE A 34 8.09 -0.82 5.64
C ILE A 34 7.99 0.69 5.87
N ASP A 35 8.84 1.21 6.76
CA ASP A 35 8.90 2.64 7.05
C ASP A 35 9.91 3.34 6.14
N ILE A 36 9.43 4.17 5.22
CA ILE A 36 10.27 4.86 4.24
C ILE A 36 11.25 5.86 4.88
N HIS A 37 11.05 6.24 6.14
CA HIS A 37 11.98 7.14 6.84
C HIS A 37 13.17 6.41 7.47
N ARG A 38 13.14 5.08 7.49
CA ARG A 38 14.18 4.23 8.08
C ARG A 38 14.90 3.36 7.05
N ASP A 39 14.40 3.36 5.82
CA ASP A 39 14.88 2.56 4.70
C ASP A 39 14.96 3.45 3.46
N GLU A 40 16.18 3.79 3.06
CA GLU A 40 16.47 4.67 1.92
C GLU A 40 16.00 4.04 0.59
N GLU A 41 16.16 2.73 0.45
CA GLU A 41 15.75 2.02 -0.76
C GLU A 41 14.21 2.01 -0.88
N ALA A 42 13.51 1.86 0.25
CA ALA A 42 12.06 1.98 0.30
C ALA A 42 11.58 3.39 -0.07
N TYR A 43 12.27 4.43 0.40
CA TYR A 43 11.99 5.81 0.02
C TYR A 43 12.14 6.03 -1.49
N GLU A 44 13.27 5.60 -2.06
CA GLU A 44 13.56 5.75 -3.48
C GLU A 44 12.52 5.02 -4.35
N ARG A 45 12.10 3.80 -3.96
CA ARG A 45 11.02 3.08 -4.65
C ARG A 45 9.72 3.88 -4.68
N VAL A 46 9.25 4.38 -3.53
CA VAL A 46 7.99 5.13 -3.45
C VAL A 46 8.04 6.41 -4.27
N VAL A 47 9.17 7.14 -4.22
CA VAL A 47 9.39 8.34 -5.04
C VAL A 47 9.42 7.98 -6.52
N GLY A 48 10.11 6.90 -6.89
CA GLY A 48 10.16 6.42 -8.28
C GLY A 48 8.78 6.05 -8.83
N TRP A 49 7.93 5.44 -8.02
CA TRP A 49 6.59 5.03 -8.45
C TRP A 49 5.57 6.16 -8.48
N THR A 50 5.63 7.10 -7.52
CA THR A 50 4.55 8.07 -7.29
C THR A 50 4.97 9.52 -7.56
N GLY A 51 6.27 9.76 -7.80
CA GLY A 51 6.88 11.07 -7.96
C GLY A 51 7.15 11.80 -6.64
N HIS A 52 6.70 11.28 -5.51
CA HIS A 52 6.80 11.89 -4.18
C HIS A 52 6.94 10.81 -3.09
N ALA A 53 7.25 11.20 -1.86
CA ALA A 53 7.26 10.30 -0.71
C ALA A 53 5.83 10.04 -0.17
N SER A 54 4.90 9.64 -1.05
CA SER A 54 3.48 9.50 -0.71
C SER A 54 3.19 8.24 0.11
N VAL A 55 2.60 8.42 1.30
CA VAL A 55 2.34 7.33 2.26
C VAL A 55 0.91 7.39 2.85
N PRO A 56 0.26 6.25 3.08
CA PRO A 56 0.73 4.91 2.75
C PRO A 56 0.66 4.64 1.24
N THR A 57 1.64 3.93 0.70
CA THR A 57 1.55 3.30 -0.63
C THR A 57 1.43 1.80 -0.45
N LEU A 58 0.31 1.23 -0.89
CA LEU A 58 0.00 -0.19 -0.82
C LEU A 58 0.46 -0.84 -2.12
N VAL A 59 1.19 -1.95 -2.01
CA VAL A 59 1.73 -2.71 -3.12
C VAL A 59 1.34 -4.17 -2.96
N ILE A 60 0.85 -4.76 -4.06
CA ILE A 60 0.63 -6.19 -4.16
C ILE A 60 1.89 -6.81 -4.75
N ALA A 61 2.56 -7.64 -3.96
CA ALA A 61 3.85 -8.24 -4.31
C ALA A 61 3.77 -9.78 -4.27
N GLU A 62 4.79 -10.44 -4.81
CA GLU A 62 5.06 -11.85 -4.53
C GLU A 62 5.32 -12.06 -3.02
N ASP A 63 5.07 -13.27 -2.49
CA ASP A 63 5.18 -13.60 -1.05
C ASP A 63 6.49 -13.18 -0.37
N ASP A 64 7.60 -13.20 -1.09
CA ASP A 64 8.93 -12.81 -0.63
C ASP A 64 9.40 -11.47 -1.24
N GLY A 65 8.67 -10.95 -2.22
CA GLY A 65 8.98 -9.72 -2.95
C GLY A 65 8.45 -8.44 -2.28
N LEU A 66 9.11 -7.32 -2.55
CA LEU A 66 8.68 -5.99 -2.09
C LEU A 66 8.13 -5.12 -3.22
N GLU A 67 8.32 -5.57 -4.45
CA GLU A 67 7.93 -4.84 -5.65
C GLU A 67 6.55 -5.26 -6.16
N PRO A 68 5.87 -4.39 -6.92
CA PRO A 68 4.60 -4.73 -7.53
C PRO A 68 4.69 -5.99 -8.40
N LEU A 69 3.74 -6.91 -8.24
CA LEU A 69 3.61 -8.15 -9.01
C LEU A 69 3.60 -7.92 -10.54
N ALA A 70 3.10 -6.76 -10.95
CA ALA A 70 3.12 -6.25 -12.31
C ALA A 70 3.33 -4.73 -12.28
N PRO A 71 3.89 -4.13 -13.35
CA PRO A 71 4.07 -2.68 -13.42
C PRO A 71 2.75 -1.93 -13.17
N PRO A 72 2.73 -0.95 -12.24
CA PRO A 72 1.51 -0.21 -11.95
C PRO A 72 1.15 0.72 -13.13
N GLU A 73 -0.14 0.91 -13.38
CA GLU A 73 -0.61 1.81 -14.45
C GLU A 73 0.03 3.20 -14.34
N PRO A 74 0.40 3.86 -15.45
CA PRO A 74 1.04 5.17 -15.38
C PRO A 74 0.07 6.24 -14.85
N LEU A 75 0.61 7.25 -14.16
CA LEU A 75 -0.20 8.36 -13.65
C LEU A 75 -0.83 9.21 -14.77
N ALA A 76 -0.21 9.28 -15.96
CA ALA A 76 -0.74 10.00 -17.12
C ALA A 76 -1.27 11.42 -16.80
N GLY A 77 -0.53 12.18 -15.97
CA GLY A 77 -0.90 13.53 -15.52
C GLY A 77 -1.89 13.60 -14.35
N ARG A 78 -2.32 12.46 -13.81
CA ARG A 78 -3.18 12.36 -12.63
C ARG A 78 -2.36 12.38 -11.34
N ARG A 79 -3.02 12.69 -10.23
CA ARG A 79 -2.46 12.55 -8.88
C ARG A 79 -2.45 11.07 -8.48
N ALA A 80 -1.43 10.63 -7.76
CA ALA A 80 -1.32 9.25 -7.27
C ALA A 80 -2.36 8.91 -6.20
N ARG A 81 -2.74 9.90 -5.38
CA ARG A 81 -3.70 9.73 -4.28
C ARG A 81 -5.01 9.10 -4.73
N ALA A 82 -5.41 8.03 -4.05
CA ALA A 82 -6.63 7.28 -4.26
C ALA A 82 -6.82 6.78 -5.71
N PHE A 83 -5.75 6.73 -6.50
CA PHE A 83 -5.79 6.16 -7.85
C PHE A 83 -5.30 4.70 -7.78
N ASP A 84 -6.20 3.76 -8.04
CA ASP A 84 -5.86 2.35 -8.18
C ASP A 84 -5.12 2.13 -9.49
N ARG A 85 -3.91 1.60 -9.41
CA ARG A 85 -3.00 1.38 -10.52
C ARG A 85 -2.76 -0.12 -10.76
N GLY A 86 -3.71 -0.97 -10.35
CA GLY A 86 -3.71 -2.42 -10.56
C GLY A 86 -3.02 -3.18 -9.43
N THR A 87 -1.71 -3.00 -9.27
CA THR A 87 -0.88 -3.62 -8.22
C THR A 87 -0.44 -2.63 -7.15
N MET A 88 -0.87 -1.37 -7.27
CA MET A 88 -0.46 -0.28 -6.41
C MET A 88 -1.62 0.67 -6.13
N LEU A 89 -1.70 1.13 -4.89
CA LEU A 89 -2.71 2.09 -4.46
C LEU A 89 -2.11 3.04 -3.42
N THR A 90 -2.09 4.33 -3.72
CA THR A 90 -1.46 5.36 -2.89
C THR A 90 -2.51 6.14 -2.09
N GLU A 91 -2.26 6.37 -0.80
CA GLU A 91 -3.11 7.16 0.12
C GLU A 91 -4.62 6.78 0.05
N PRO A 92 -4.98 5.50 0.17
CA PRO A 92 -6.36 5.04 -0.05
C PRO A 92 -7.35 5.41 1.04
N ASN A 93 -8.63 5.26 0.70
CA ASN A 93 -9.69 5.08 1.68
C ASN A 93 -9.99 3.58 1.93
N PRO A 94 -10.65 3.23 3.06
CA PRO A 94 -10.96 1.85 3.41
C PRO A 94 -11.59 0.98 2.32
N GLY A 95 -12.59 1.50 1.60
CA GLY A 95 -13.27 0.72 0.55
C GLY A 95 -12.33 0.36 -0.60
N GLN A 96 -11.35 1.23 -0.92
CA GLN A 96 -10.36 0.93 -1.94
C GLN A 96 -9.35 -0.14 -1.50
N ILE A 97 -9.05 -0.20 -0.21
CA ILE A 97 -8.19 -1.25 0.35
C ILE A 97 -8.89 -2.61 0.18
N GLU A 98 -10.17 -2.69 0.54
CA GLU A 98 -10.96 -3.92 0.44
C GLU A 98 -11.05 -4.41 -1.00
N VAL A 99 -11.39 -3.53 -1.95
CA VAL A 99 -11.47 -3.86 -3.39
C VAL A 99 -10.12 -4.34 -3.93
N LEU A 100 -9.01 -3.70 -3.53
CA LEU A 100 -7.67 -4.10 -3.95
C LEU A 100 -7.34 -5.50 -3.44
N LEU A 101 -7.58 -5.79 -2.15
CA LEU A 101 -7.24 -7.07 -1.54
C LEU A 101 -8.12 -8.21 -2.05
N GLU A 102 -9.41 -7.96 -2.23
CA GLU A 102 -10.36 -8.92 -2.81
C GLU A 102 -9.93 -9.33 -4.23
N ARG A 103 -9.60 -8.34 -5.09
CA ARG A 103 -9.16 -8.59 -6.47
C ARG A 103 -7.94 -9.51 -6.55
N HIS A 104 -7.04 -9.42 -5.58
CA HIS A 104 -5.79 -10.19 -5.54
C HIS A 104 -5.88 -11.43 -4.64
N GLY A 105 -7.07 -11.75 -4.13
CA GLY A 105 -7.29 -12.94 -3.31
C GLY A 105 -6.55 -12.92 -1.97
N ILE A 106 -6.24 -11.73 -1.43
CA ILE A 106 -5.55 -11.60 -0.14
C ILE A 106 -6.59 -11.67 0.99
N PRO A 107 -6.48 -12.65 1.91
CA PRO A 107 -7.46 -12.82 2.97
C PRO A 107 -7.46 -11.66 3.96
N VAL A 108 -8.66 -11.17 4.27
CA VAL A 108 -8.92 -10.18 5.34
C VAL A 108 -9.87 -10.80 6.35
N ARG A 109 -9.53 -10.71 7.64
CA ARG A 109 -10.35 -11.23 8.73
C ARG A 109 -10.70 -10.09 9.71
N PRO A 110 -11.94 -9.98 10.19
CA PRO A 110 -12.27 -9.05 11.25
C PRO A 110 -11.47 -9.36 12.52
N ARG A 111 -10.95 -8.32 13.19
CA ARG A 111 -10.39 -8.45 14.54
C ARG A 111 -11.53 -8.42 15.56
N ALA A 112 -11.53 -9.40 16.48
CA ALA A 112 -12.47 -9.48 17.60
C ALA A 112 -12.14 -8.48 18.71
#